data_AF-A0A0U4X3G1-F1
#
_entry.id   AF-A0A0U4X3G1-F1
#
_cell.length_a   1.000
_cell.length_b   1.000
_cell.length_c   1.000
_cell.angle_alpha   90.00
_cell.angle_beta   90.00
_cell.angle_gamma   90.00
#
_symmetry.space_group_name_H-M   'P 1'
#
loop_
_entity.id
_entity.type
_entity.pdbx_description
1 polymer ?
#
loop_
_entity_poly.entity_id
_entity_poly.type
_entity_poly.pdbx_seq_one_letter_code
_entity_poly.pdbx_strand_id
1 'polypeptide(L)'
;MSGLDMLDAFIGLVGIYVTLSLLVTAIGEGISQALGLRGRNLYRVITGLVGADSTKKFYQHPRIRQLMQYDNSMSFYQKAKFQLGFAWPSYIPADIAAEVLLEEQLKTPLIQLRQSPLEIQQRLKNLPESDIKVALLQFWYQADADSQKFQLLVQDWFNDRGDRAVGWFKRQLGAWQLGIGFIVAVGMNVDSIDLYKKLYSDPVARQQALQLAERLAKEPGLEEELCPKDGGTCLPIETMKTQLSTIAPIIGRSQEIKNQCPPPEQWPQKLIKNIIGNCPDPLQWIGYLLTAFALSLGAPFWFDMLQKLMAVKQKFRPSTPATGEPDVAATVTNTTAATQTTESGTTTVLPAQTNPVMAMDLQLARLSELVYLDEPQLELQLPAFLLSGRLRSVGADTQYLYARGAEYDVLICRGTEGKLADIQTDVQYRLQQWPADSQNNAHLGFSNQAELILADLKEQQPNAGLERPVWITGHSLGGALAVLLALQLSKISGFRLAGLVTFGQPKVGDAQLTQAITQQLLPFYRRYVNQRDIVPKLPPLPEYRHSGQLYYFDDLDRLQINPPGWLMLLDQVLCRPEQVEEALRQHVDDHKMKAYISLLAKQH
;
A
#
# COMPACT_ATOMS: atom_id res chain seq x y z
N MET A 1 -33.69 -8.70 0.30
CA MET A 1 -33.16 -7.33 0.22
C MET A 1 -34.16 -6.46 -0.51
N SER A 2 -34.30 -5.20 -0.09
CA SER A 2 -35.10 -4.20 -0.80
C SER A 2 -34.37 -3.73 -2.07
N GLY A 3 -35.09 -3.08 -2.99
CA GLY A 3 -34.46 -2.45 -4.17
C GLY A 3 -33.42 -1.38 -3.80
N LEU A 4 -33.59 -0.73 -2.64
CA LEU A 4 -32.65 0.26 -2.11
C LEU A 4 -31.34 -0.39 -1.64
N ASP A 5 -31.41 -1.57 -1.02
CA ASP A 5 -30.21 -2.31 -0.58
C ASP A 5 -29.36 -2.78 -1.77
N MET A 6 -29.99 -3.14 -2.89
CA MET A 6 -29.27 -3.50 -4.13
C MET A 6 -28.57 -2.28 -4.74
N LEU A 7 -29.22 -1.12 -4.70
CA LEU A 7 -28.62 0.14 -5.13
C LEU A 7 -27.41 0.52 -4.26
N ASP A 8 -27.51 0.35 -2.93
CA ASP A 8 -26.39 0.61 -2.01
C ASP A 8 -25.21 -0.32 -2.25
N ALA A 9 -25.45 -1.61 -2.50
CA ALA A 9 -24.40 -2.57 -2.87
C ALA A 9 -23.70 -2.17 -4.17
N PHE A 10 -24.47 -1.71 -5.17
CA PHE A 10 -23.93 -1.26 -6.45
C PHE A 10 -23.12 0.04 -6.33
N ILE A 11 -23.61 1.01 -5.55
CA ILE A 11 -22.88 2.26 -5.26
C ILE A 11 -21.57 1.95 -4.53
N GLY A 12 -21.59 1.04 -3.54
CA GLY A 12 -20.39 0.58 -2.85
C GLY A 12 -19.37 -0.07 -3.79
N LEU A 13 -19.84 -0.91 -4.72
CA LEU A 13 -18.99 -1.52 -5.75
C LEU A 13 -18.32 -0.45 -6.64
N VAL A 14 -19.09 0.55 -7.09
CA VAL A 14 -18.56 1.66 -7.90
C VAL A 14 -17.52 2.47 -7.11
N GLY A 15 -17.76 2.75 -5.82
CA GLY A 15 -16.78 3.42 -4.96
C GLY A 15 -15.45 2.66 -4.88
N ILE A 16 -15.49 1.33 -4.79
CA ILE A 16 -14.28 0.49 -4.83
C ILE A 16 -13.58 0.58 -6.20
N TYR A 17 -14.31 0.53 -7.30
CA TYR A 17 -13.72 0.69 -8.63
C TYR A 17 -13.06 2.05 -8.83
N VAL A 18 -13.63 3.13 -8.31
CA VAL A 18 -12.98 4.45 -8.31
C VAL A 18 -11.60 4.36 -7.65
N THR A 19 -11.52 3.85 -6.43
CA THR A 19 -10.24 3.75 -5.69
C THR A 19 -9.21 2.87 -6.42
N LEU A 20 -9.63 1.72 -6.95
CA LEU A 20 -8.74 0.82 -7.67
C LEU A 20 -8.32 1.37 -9.03
N SER A 21 -9.21 2.06 -9.75
CA SER A 21 -8.88 2.72 -11.02
C SER A 21 -7.91 3.88 -10.81
N LEU A 22 -7.98 4.57 -9.68
CA LEU A 22 -6.98 5.57 -9.28
C LEU A 22 -5.61 4.92 -9.10
N LEU A 23 -5.53 3.80 -8.37
CA LEU A 23 -4.29 3.04 -8.21
C LEU A 23 -3.71 2.58 -9.56
N VAL A 24 -4.54 2.00 -10.43
CA VAL A 24 -4.12 1.55 -11.77
C VAL A 24 -3.62 2.71 -12.62
N THR A 25 -4.28 3.88 -12.55
CA THR A 25 -3.86 5.08 -13.26
C THR A 25 -2.53 5.61 -12.74
N ALA A 26 -2.34 5.65 -11.42
CA ALA A 26 -1.09 6.07 -10.79
C ALA A 26 0.09 5.14 -11.17
N ILE A 27 -0.13 3.81 -11.14
CA ILE A 27 0.87 2.83 -11.57
C ILE A 27 1.19 2.99 -13.06
N GLY A 28 0.17 3.12 -13.90
CA GLY A 28 0.34 3.31 -15.34
C GLY A 28 1.14 4.56 -15.69
N GLU A 29 0.90 5.66 -14.97
CA GLU A 29 1.64 6.89 -15.12
C GLU A 29 3.08 6.77 -14.62
N GLY A 30 3.30 6.11 -13.46
CA GLY A 30 4.64 5.83 -12.95
C GLY A 30 5.49 5.01 -13.94
N ILE A 31 4.90 3.97 -14.54
CA ILE A 31 5.55 3.17 -15.60
C ILE A 31 5.82 4.03 -16.84
N SER A 32 4.84 4.85 -17.25
CA SER A 32 4.96 5.75 -18.40
C SER A 32 6.11 6.75 -18.23
N GLN A 33 6.25 7.33 -17.04
CA GLN A 33 7.32 8.26 -16.68
C GLN A 33 8.67 7.55 -16.58
N ALA A 34 8.75 6.40 -15.93
CA ALA A 34 9.98 5.62 -15.78
C ALA A 34 10.55 5.20 -17.14
N LEU A 35 9.70 4.70 -18.03
CA LEU A 35 10.08 4.22 -19.36
C LEU A 35 10.07 5.31 -20.46
N GLY A 36 9.72 6.55 -20.11
CA GLY A 36 9.65 7.68 -21.05
C GLY A 36 8.70 7.42 -22.23
N LEU A 37 7.58 6.72 -22.01
CA LEU A 37 6.71 6.22 -23.08
C LEU A 37 6.14 7.34 -23.95
N ARG A 38 5.78 8.48 -23.35
CA ARG A 38 5.27 9.68 -24.05
C ARG A 38 6.29 10.21 -25.06
N GLY A 39 7.52 10.44 -24.60
CA GLY A 39 8.60 10.92 -25.46
C GLY A 39 8.99 9.94 -26.56
N ARG A 40 8.97 8.62 -26.29
CA ARG A 40 9.19 7.59 -27.32
C ARG A 40 8.08 7.55 -28.37
N ASN A 41 6.83 7.75 -27.96
CA ASN A 41 5.72 7.85 -28.88
C ASN A 41 5.85 9.09 -29.77
N LEU A 42 6.18 10.24 -29.20
CA LEU A 42 6.44 11.47 -29.95
C LEU A 42 7.58 11.30 -30.96
N TYR A 43 8.68 10.67 -30.55
CA TYR A 43 9.81 10.34 -31.43
C TYR A 43 9.38 9.48 -32.63
N ARG A 44 8.54 8.46 -32.41
CA ARG A 44 8.01 7.62 -33.50
C ARG A 44 7.12 8.40 -34.46
N VAL A 45 6.27 9.31 -33.96
CA VAL A 45 5.42 10.13 -34.82
C VAL A 45 6.25 11.09 -35.66
N ILE A 46 7.26 11.74 -35.07
CA ILE A 46 8.19 12.61 -35.82
C ILE A 46 8.98 11.80 -36.84
N THR A 47 9.40 10.58 -36.50
CA THR A 47 10.04 9.66 -37.46
C THR A 47 9.16 9.38 -38.68
N GLY A 48 7.86 9.18 -38.47
CA GLY A 48 6.90 9.03 -39.57
C GLY A 48 6.59 10.33 -40.32
N LEU A 49 6.92 11.49 -39.76
CA LEU A 49 6.66 12.81 -40.35
C LEU A 49 7.80 13.28 -41.24
N VAL A 50 9.04 13.15 -40.77
CA VAL A 50 10.23 13.73 -41.42
C VAL A 50 11.24 12.68 -41.86
N GLY A 51 11.03 11.40 -41.53
CA GLY A 51 11.97 10.31 -41.79
C GLY A 51 13.03 10.14 -40.69
N ALA A 52 13.66 8.97 -40.65
CA ALA A 52 14.57 8.58 -39.56
C ALA A 52 15.82 9.47 -39.45
N ASP A 53 16.43 9.84 -40.57
CA ASP A 53 17.67 10.63 -40.57
C ASP A 53 17.42 12.08 -40.18
N SER A 54 16.34 12.70 -40.68
CA SER A 54 15.94 14.05 -40.29
C SER A 54 15.45 14.12 -38.85
N THR A 55 14.84 13.04 -38.33
CA THR A 55 14.43 12.98 -36.92
C THR A 55 15.63 13.04 -35.98
N LYS A 56 16.70 12.31 -36.27
CA LYS A 56 17.93 12.38 -35.46
C LYS A 56 18.50 13.80 -35.41
N LYS A 57 18.55 14.49 -36.56
CA LYS A 57 19.03 15.89 -36.65
C LYS A 57 18.11 16.85 -35.91
N PHE A 58 16.80 16.70 -36.07
CA PHE A 58 15.79 17.48 -35.36
C PHE A 58 15.97 17.44 -33.84
N TYR A 59 16.18 16.24 -33.27
CA TYR A 59 16.39 16.10 -31.82
C TYR A 59 17.79 16.52 -31.34
N GLN A 60 18.79 16.57 -32.22
CA GLN A 60 20.12 17.09 -31.92
C GLN A 60 20.16 18.63 -31.91
N HIS A 61 19.14 19.29 -32.48
CA HIS A 61 19.09 20.74 -32.57
C HIS A 61 19.12 21.41 -31.17
N PRO A 62 19.91 22.48 -30.96
CA PRO A 62 20.08 23.12 -29.65
C PRO A 62 18.76 23.49 -28.96
N ARG A 63 17.78 24.02 -29.72
CA ARG A 63 16.46 24.42 -29.17
C ARG A 63 15.62 23.24 -28.71
N ILE A 64 15.67 22.10 -29.39
CA ILE A 64 14.97 20.87 -28.97
C ILE A 64 15.70 20.23 -27.79
N ARG A 65 17.03 20.29 -27.79
CA ARG A 65 17.85 19.77 -26.70
C ARG A 65 17.63 20.49 -25.37
N GLN A 66 17.36 21.79 -25.41
CA GLN A 66 17.01 22.57 -24.22
C GLN A 66 15.69 22.11 -23.57
N LEU A 67 14.73 21.62 -24.37
CA LEU A 67 13.47 21.05 -23.85
C LEU A 67 13.66 19.72 -23.11
N MET A 68 14.81 19.05 -23.28
CA MET A 68 15.11 17.78 -22.63
C MET A 68 15.68 17.93 -21.20
N GLN A 69 15.67 19.16 -20.62
CA GLN A 69 16.19 19.47 -19.28
C GLN A 69 17.58 18.85 -19.00
N TYR A 70 18.51 19.01 -19.95
CA TYR A 70 19.88 18.53 -19.78
C TYR A 70 20.69 19.54 -18.93
N ASP A 71 20.84 19.28 -17.63
CA ASP A 71 21.75 19.99 -16.71
C ASP A 71 22.92 19.11 -16.22
N ASN A 72 24.07 19.73 -15.94
CA ASN A 72 25.29 19.10 -15.44
C ASN A 72 25.15 18.57 -14.00
N SER A 73 24.11 18.96 -13.26
CA SER A 73 23.78 18.51 -11.90
C SER A 73 23.05 17.16 -11.82
N MET A 74 22.77 16.49 -12.95
CA MET A 74 21.96 15.26 -13.00
C MET A 74 22.56 14.07 -12.22
N SER A 75 21.68 13.33 -11.53
CA SER A 75 22.02 12.09 -10.82
C SER A 75 22.44 10.97 -11.77
N PHE A 76 23.15 9.97 -11.26
CA PHE A 76 23.60 8.81 -12.04
C PHE A 76 22.44 8.14 -12.81
N TYR A 77 21.26 8.02 -12.17
CA TYR A 77 20.07 7.44 -12.78
C TYR A 77 19.56 8.25 -13.99
N GLN A 78 19.57 9.58 -13.89
CA GLN A 78 19.13 10.46 -14.98
C GLN A 78 20.10 10.41 -16.18
N LYS A 79 21.42 10.33 -15.93
CA LYS A 79 22.42 10.13 -16.98
C LYS A 79 22.27 8.77 -17.69
N ALA A 80 22.01 7.70 -16.94
CA ALA A 80 21.73 6.38 -17.51
C ALA A 80 20.44 6.38 -18.37
N LYS A 81 19.39 7.07 -17.92
CA LYS A 81 18.13 7.25 -18.68
C LYS A 81 18.35 7.97 -20.01
N PHE A 82 19.25 8.96 -20.03
CA PHE A 82 19.63 9.68 -21.25
C PHE A 82 20.40 8.80 -22.22
N GLN A 83 21.38 8.03 -21.73
CA GLN A 83 22.18 7.09 -22.54
C GLN A 83 21.35 5.95 -23.16
N LEU A 84 20.34 5.47 -22.44
CA LEU A 84 19.44 4.41 -22.89
C LEU A 84 18.30 4.91 -23.80
N GLY A 85 18.25 6.20 -24.13
CA GLY A 85 17.24 6.76 -25.04
C GLY A 85 15.84 6.87 -24.44
N PHE A 86 15.74 7.06 -23.13
CA PHE A 86 14.48 7.23 -22.38
C PHE A 86 14.18 8.70 -22.01
N ALA A 87 15.01 9.65 -22.45
CA ALA A 87 14.95 11.07 -22.07
C ALA A 87 14.36 12.00 -23.16
N TRP A 88 13.56 11.46 -24.08
CA TRP A 88 12.88 12.27 -25.08
C TRP A 88 11.85 13.22 -24.43
N PRO A 89 11.69 14.45 -24.95
CA PRO A 89 10.73 15.40 -24.41
C PRO A 89 9.30 14.87 -24.58
N SER A 90 8.46 15.06 -23.56
CA SER A 90 7.06 14.60 -23.59
C SER A 90 6.16 15.50 -24.42
N TYR A 91 6.59 16.74 -24.68
CA TYR A 91 5.88 17.74 -25.48
C TYR A 91 6.90 18.64 -26.18
N ILE A 92 6.60 19.05 -27.42
CA ILE A 92 7.40 20.01 -28.19
C ILE A 92 6.41 21.06 -28.73
N PRO A 93 6.56 22.35 -28.37
CA PRO A 93 5.74 23.43 -28.92
C PRO A 93 5.83 23.49 -30.46
N ALA A 94 4.71 23.69 -31.13
CA ALA A 94 4.62 23.68 -32.59
C ALA A 94 5.44 24.80 -33.27
N ASP A 95 5.50 25.97 -32.65
CA ASP A 95 6.31 27.10 -33.10
C ASP A 95 7.80 26.73 -33.14
N ILE A 96 8.31 26.14 -32.06
CA ILE A 96 9.70 25.67 -31.98
C ILE A 96 9.93 24.55 -32.98
N ALA A 97 9.01 23.59 -33.08
CA ALA A 97 9.13 22.46 -34.00
C ALA A 97 9.18 22.91 -35.47
N ALA A 98 8.30 23.82 -35.88
CA ALA A 98 8.25 24.34 -37.24
C ALA A 98 9.52 25.11 -37.59
N GLU A 99 10.03 25.96 -36.67
CA GLU A 99 11.26 26.71 -36.89
C GLU A 99 12.46 25.78 -37.08
N VAL A 100 12.62 24.79 -36.18
CA VAL A 100 13.72 23.82 -36.26
C VAL A 100 13.62 22.95 -37.51
N LEU A 101 12.42 22.52 -37.88
CA LEU A 101 12.20 21.71 -39.08
C LEU A 101 12.54 22.50 -40.34
N LEU A 102 12.09 23.74 -40.45
CA LEU A 102 12.39 24.60 -41.59
C LEU A 102 13.87 24.94 -41.67
N GLU A 103 14.51 25.25 -40.54
CA GLU A 103 15.95 25.52 -40.49
C GLU A 103 16.78 24.30 -40.91
N GLU A 104 16.41 23.10 -40.45
CA GLU A 104 17.08 21.86 -40.84
C GLU A 104 16.93 21.54 -42.33
N GLN A 105 15.76 21.80 -42.92
CA GLN A 105 15.53 21.53 -44.34
C GLN A 105 16.16 22.60 -45.24
N LEU A 106 16.00 23.88 -44.90
CA LEU A 106 16.52 25.00 -45.70
C LEU A 106 17.99 25.30 -45.45
N LYS A 107 18.60 24.70 -44.41
CA LYS A 107 19.98 24.94 -43.95
C LYS A 107 20.27 26.38 -43.53
N THR A 108 19.23 27.17 -43.31
CA THR A 108 19.31 28.58 -42.95
C THR A 108 18.05 28.96 -42.17
N PRO A 109 18.15 29.78 -41.10
CA PRO A 109 16.99 30.24 -40.36
C PRO A 109 16.00 31.00 -41.24
N LEU A 110 14.70 30.72 -41.10
CA LEU A 110 13.66 31.35 -41.92
C LEU A 110 13.67 32.88 -41.82
N ILE A 111 14.05 33.42 -40.65
CA ILE A 111 14.18 34.87 -40.40
C ILE A 111 15.12 35.54 -41.42
N GLN A 112 16.21 34.86 -41.81
CA GLN A 112 17.18 35.38 -42.78
C GLN A 112 16.66 35.31 -44.22
N LEU A 113 15.72 34.40 -44.50
CA LEU A 113 15.15 34.17 -45.82
C LEU A 113 13.84 34.94 -46.07
N ARG A 114 13.28 35.60 -45.06
CA ARG A 114 11.98 36.31 -45.14
C ARG A 114 11.89 37.32 -46.29
N GLN A 115 13.02 37.92 -46.67
CA GLN A 115 13.09 38.95 -47.71
C GLN A 115 13.28 38.40 -49.12
N SER A 116 13.53 37.09 -49.27
CA SER A 116 13.87 36.46 -50.56
C SER A 116 12.98 35.24 -50.87
N PRO A 117 11.71 35.44 -51.28
CA PRO A 117 10.79 34.34 -51.56
C PRO A 117 11.30 33.38 -52.66
N LEU A 118 12.03 33.92 -53.65
CA LEU A 118 12.63 33.13 -54.73
C LEU A 118 13.67 32.13 -54.20
N GLU A 119 14.44 32.53 -53.19
CA GLU A 119 15.48 31.69 -52.59
C GLU A 119 14.85 30.52 -51.80
N ILE A 120 13.77 30.78 -51.06
CA ILE A 120 13.02 29.73 -50.36
C ILE A 120 12.50 28.71 -51.38
N GLN A 121 11.90 29.17 -52.47
CA GLN A 121 11.37 28.29 -53.50
C GLN A 121 12.45 27.41 -54.15
N GLN A 122 13.64 27.97 -54.43
CA GLN A 122 14.76 27.23 -54.99
C GLN A 122 15.27 26.16 -54.03
N ARG A 123 15.44 26.52 -52.74
CA ARG A 123 15.89 25.58 -51.70
C ARG A 123 14.91 24.44 -51.50
N LEU A 124 13.60 24.72 -51.49
CA LEU A 124 12.55 23.69 -51.39
C LEU A 124 12.55 22.73 -52.59
N LYS A 125 12.75 23.25 -53.82
CA LYS A 125 12.84 22.40 -55.03
C LYS A 125 14.08 21.50 -55.02
N ASN A 126 15.18 21.97 -54.43
CA ASN A 126 16.45 21.26 -54.33
C ASN A 126 16.50 20.23 -53.19
N LEU A 127 15.44 20.11 -52.37
CA LEU A 127 15.37 19.07 -51.35
C LEU A 127 15.38 17.66 -51.97
N PRO A 128 15.92 16.65 -51.25
CA PRO A 128 15.80 15.25 -51.66
C PRO A 128 14.34 14.82 -51.79
N GLU A 129 14.04 13.93 -52.75
CA GLU A 129 12.71 13.35 -52.91
C GLU A 129 12.27 12.63 -51.64
N SER A 130 11.22 13.17 -51.00
CA SER A 130 10.73 12.74 -49.69
C SER A 130 9.33 13.30 -49.44
N ASP A 131 8.56 12.64 -48.57
CA ASP A 131 7.20 13.08 -48.22
C ASP A 131 7.19 14.52 -47.65
N ILE A 132 8.25 14.89 -46.93
CA ILE A 132 8.41 16.24 -46.37
C ILE A 132 8.62 17.29 -47.46
N LYS A 133 9.37 16.98 -48.53
CA LYS A 133 9.53 17.90 -49.67
C LYS A 133 8.17 18.19 -50.32
N VAL A 134 7.37 17.16 -50.55
CA VAL A 134 6.04 17.30 -51.15
C VAL A 134 5.14 18.17 -50.28
N ALA A 135 5.10 17.90 -48.97
CA ALA A 135 4.32 18.68 -48.02
C ALA A 135 4.77 20.15 -47.95
N LEU A 136 6.08 20.41 -47.81
CA LEU A 136 6.61 21.78 -47.72
C LEU A 136 6.41 22.57 -49.02
N LEU A 137 6.58 21.94 -50.20
CA LEU A 137 6.27 22.61 -51.46
C LEU A 137 4.79 22.96 -51.56
N GLN A 138 3.90 22.05 -51.17
CA GLN A 138 2.46 22.31 -51.16
C GLN A 138 2.11 23.49 -50.23
N PHE A 139 2.65 23.52 -49.01
CA PHE A 139 2.43 24.63 -48.08
C PHE A 139 2.99 25.94 -48.61
N TRP A 140 4.15 25.91 -49.29
CA TRP A 140 4.72 27.11 -49.92
C TRP A 140 3.82 27.67 -51.02
N TYR A 141 3.25 26.81 -51.86
CA TYR A 141 2.28 27.25 -52.88
C TYR A 141 0.98 27.78 -52.27
N GLN A 142 0.48 27.17 -51.20
CA GLN A 142 -0.71 27.65 -50.47
C GLN A 142 -0.48 28.98 -49.73
N ALA A 143 0.76 29.21 -49.33
CA ALA A 143 1.18 30.45 -48.67
C ALA A 143 1.30 31.64 -49.64
N ASP A 144 1.20 31.43 -50.96
CA ASP A 144 1.36 32.47 -51.98
C ASP A 144 2.68 33.25 -51.83
N ALA A 145 3.77 32.51 -51.57
CA ALA A 145 5.10 33.04 -51.31
C ALA A 145 5.24 33.93 -50.05
N ASP A 146 4.26 33.93 -49.15
CA ASP A 146 4.33 34.57 -47.84
C ASP A 146 5.05 33.68 -46.81
N SER A 147 6.18 34.16 -46.29
CA SER A 147 7.00 33.43 -45.31
C SER A 147 6.34 33.22 -43.95
N GLN A 148 5.48 34.13 -43.49
CA GLN A 148 4.76 34.00 -42.21
C GLN A 148 3.62 33.00 -42.33
N LYS A 149 2.83 33.13 -43.40
CA LYS A 149 1.74 32.19 -43.69
C LYS A 149 2.27 30.77 -43.92
N PHE A 150 3.41 30.64 -44.58
CA PHE A 150 4.12 29.37 -44.73
C PHE A 150 4.52 28.77 -43.38
N GLN A 151 5.10 29.57 -42.48
CA GLN A 151 5.47 29.10 -41.13
C GLN A 151 4.24 28.60 -40.34
N LEU A 152 3.11 29.32 -40.41
CA LEU A 152 1.87 28.92 -39.74
C LEU A 152 1.32 27.59 -40.28
N LEU A 153 1.30 27.38 -41.60
CA LEU A 153 0.86 26.11 -42.21
C LEU A 153 1.72 24.92 -41.75
N VAL A 154 3.02 25.13 -41.56
CA VAL A 154 3.92 24.09 -41.03
C VAL A 154 3.68 23.83 -39.53
N GLN A 155 3.36 24.86 -38.75
CA GLN A 155 2.97 24.72 -37.34
C GLN A 155 1.67 23.91 -37.21
N ASP A 156 0.65 24.24 -38.01
CA ASP A 156 -0.63 23.52 -38.03
C ASP A 156 -0.42 22.06 -38.43
N TRP A 157 0.40 21.80 -39.44
CA TRP A 157 0.75 20.44 -39.84
C TRP A 157 1.43 19.63 -38.73
N PHE A 158 2.30 20.28 -37.94
CA PHE A 158 2.92 19.64 -36.78
C PHE A 158 1.89 19.38 -35.67
N ASN A 159 1.03 20.33 -35.35
CA ASN A 159 -0.04 20.18 -34.35
C ASN A 159 -0.98 19.02 -34.71
N ASP A 160 -1.47 18.94 -35.95
CA ASP A 160 -2.33 17.85 -36.42
C ASP A 160 -1.66 16.47 -36.27
N ARG A 161 -0.35 16.42 -36.41
CA ARG A 161 0.44 15.19 -36.23
C ARG A 161 0.67 14.91 -34.74
N GLY A 162 0.88 15.94 -33.94
CA GLY A 162 0.94 15.89 -32.48
C GLY A 162 -0.35 15.35 -31.85
N ASP A 163 -1.52 15.83 -32.29
CA ASP A 163 -2.82 15.36 -31.81
C ASP A 163 -3.05 13.87 -32.11
N ARG A 164 -2.61 13.42 -33.29
CA ARG A 164 -2.61 12.00 -33.64
C ARG A 164 -1.65 11.20 -32.75
N ALA A 165 -0.48 11.75 -32.40
CA ALA A 165 0.45 11.14 -31.46
C ALA A 165 -0.19 10.94 -30.08
N VAL A 166 -0.88 11.96 -29.57
CA VAL A 166 -1.64 11.89 -28.31
C VAL A 166 -2.70 10.80 -28.37
N GLY A 167 -3.46 10.71 -29.47
CA GLY A 167 -4.45 9.67 -29.68
C GLY A 167 -3.86 8.25 -29.70
N TRP A 168 -2.71 8.06 -30.35
CA TRP A 168 -2.00 6.76 -30.37
C TRP A 168 -1.50 6.38 -28.97
N PHE A 169 -0.96 7.34 -28.23
CA PHE A 169 -0.53 7.13 -26.86
C PHE A 169 -1.71 6.73 -25.95
N LYS A 170 -2.86 7.40 -26.05
CA LYS A 170 -4.07 7.06 -25.29
C LYS A 170 -4.53 5.62 -25.54
N ARG A 171 -4.51 5.16 -26.79
CA ARG A 171 -4.87 3.77 -27.14
C ARG A 171 -3.88 2.75 -26.58
N GLN A 172 -2.58 3.05 -26.65
CA GLN A 172 -1.56 2.20 -26.07
C GLN A 172 -1.69 2.14 -24.54
N LEU A 173 -1.96 3.28 -23.90
CA LEU A 173 -2.16 3.37 -22.45
C LEU A 173 -3.37 2.56 -22.00
N GLY A 174 -4.48 2.54 -22.75
CA GLY A 174 -5.65 1.72 -22.44
C GLY A 174 -5.33 0.21 -22.38
N ALA A 175 -4.50 -0.29 -23.32
CA ALA A 175 -4.05 -1.69 -23.28
C ALA A 175 -3.15 -1.98 -22.06
N TRP A 176 -2.28 -1.03 -21.70
CA TRP A 176 -1.48 -1.12 -20.47
C TRP A 176 -2.35 -1.07 -19.22
N GLN A 177 -3.37 -0.22 -19.17
CA GLN A 177 -4.30 -0.10 -18.05
C GLN A 177 -5.10 -1.38 -17.85
N LEU A 178 -5.49 -2.08 -18.92
CA LEU A 178 -6.11 -3.41 -18.82
C LEU A 178 -5.14 -4.44 -18.22
N GLY A 179 -3.89 -4.45 -18.68
CA GLY A 179 -2.85 -5.36 -18.14
C GLY A 179 -2.51 -5.07 -16.67
N ILE A 180 -2.31 -3.81 -16.32
CA ILE A 180 -2.05 -3.37 -14.94
C ILE A 180 -3.27 -3.65 -14.07
N GLY A 181 -4.48 -3.35 -14.55
CA GLY A 181 -5.73 -3.64 -13.87
C GLY A 181 -5.91 -5.12 -13.58
N PHE A 182 -5.51 -6.00 -14.51
CA PHE A 182 -5.51 -7.44 -14.28
C PHE A 182 -4.50 -7.86 -13.21
N ILE A 183 -3.27 -7.33 -13.25
CA ILE A 183 -2.25 -7.61 -12.23
C ILE A 183 -2.72 -7.15 -10.85
N VAL A 184 -3.30 -5.95 -10.77
CA VAL A 184 -3.87 -5.40 -9.53
C VAL A 184 -5.04 -6.24 -9.04
N ALA A 185 -5.97 -6.64 -9.92
CA ALA A 185 -7.11 -7.48 -9.57
C ALA A 185 -6.67 -8.84 -9.01
N VAL A 186 -5.70 -9.52 -9.64
CA VAL A 186 -5.17 -10.80 -9.16
C VAL A 186 -4.37 -10.62 -7.87
N GLY A 187 -3.49 -9.62 -7.82
CA GLY A 187 -2.61 -9.37 -6.67
C GLY A 187 -3.38 -8.96 -5.40
N MET A 188 -4.45 -8.20 -5.55
CA MET A 188 -5.34 -7.81 -4.46
C MET A 188 -6.50 -8.79 -4.24
N ASN A 189 -6.62 -9.82 -5.08
CA ASN A 189 -7.71 -10.80 -5.08
C ASN A 189 -9.10 -10.14 -5.15
N VAL A 190 -9.25 -9.21 -6.09
CA VAL A 190 -10.50 -8.48 -6.37
C VAL A 190 -11.24 -9.19 -7.50
N ASP A 191 -12.13 -10.13 -7.16
CA ASP A 191 -13.10 -10.70 -8.08
C ASP A 191 -14.39 -9.87 -8.03
N SER A 192 -14.82 -9.30 -9.16
CA SER A 192 -16.03 -8.48 -9.23
C SER A 192 -17.33 -9.23 -8.89
N ILE A 193 -17.42 -10.51 -9.26
CA ILE A 193 -18.58 -11.37 -9.00
C ILE A 193 -18.65 -11.68 -7.51
N ASP A 194 -17.53 -12.12 -6.93
CA ASP A 194 -17.46 -12.44 -5.50
C ASP A 194 -17.63 -11.19 -4.63
N LEU A 195 -17.01 -10.07 -5.03
CA LEU A 195 -17.14 -8.78 -4.36
C LEU A 195 -18.60 -8.31 -4.34
N TYR A 196 -19.30 -8.39 -5.48
CA TYR A 196 -20.72 -8.03 -5.50
C TYR A 196 -21.57 -8.96 -4.64
N LYS A 197 -21.31 -10.28 -4.67
CA LYS A 197 -21.99 -11.25 -3.79
C LYS A 197 -21.77 -10.90 -2.32
N LYS A 198 -20.54 -10.56 -1.92
CA LYS A 198 -20.19 -10.16 -0.56
C LYS A 198 -20.93 -8.89 -0.13
N LEU A 199 -20.95 -7.84 -0.97
CA LEU A 199 -21.69 -6.61 -0.70
C LEU A 199 -23.22 -6.82 -0.68
N TYR A 200 -23.70 -7.79 -1.45
CA TYR A 200 -25.10 -8.19 -1.45
C TYR A 200 -25.44 -8.92 -0.14
N SER A 201 -24.68 -9.94 0.25
CA SER A 201 -25.00 -10.79 1.41
C SER A 201 -24.67 -10.17 2.77
N ASP A 202 -23.61 -9.37 2.86
CA ASP A 202 -23.11 -8.82 4.12
C ASP A 202 -23.50 -7.35 4.28
N PRO A 203 -24.41 -7.01 5.23
CA PRO A 203 -24.84 -5.63 5.46
C PRO A 203 -23.72 -4.74 6.01
N VAL A 204 -22.75 -5.30 6.76
CA VAL A 204 -21.64 -4.52 7.32
C VAL A 204 -20.67 -4.11 6.22
N ALA A 205 -20.26 -5.06 5.37
CA ALA A 205 -19.42 -4.79 4.21
C ALA A 205 -20.08 -3.77 3.25
N ARG A 206 -21.41 -3.89 3.06
CA ARG A 206 -22.18 -2.94 2.25
C ARG A 206 -22.12 -1.52 2.79
N GLN A 207 -22.35 -1.33 4.09
CA GLN A 207 -22.32 0.01 4.71
C GLN A 207 -20.92 0.62 4.65
N GLN A 208 -19.86 -0.17 4.87
CA GLN A 208 -18.48 0.31 4.74
C GLN A 208 -18.15 0.77 3.30
N ALA A 209 -18.53 -0.02 2.29
CA ALA A 209 -18.32 0.32 0.89
C ALA A 209 -19.11 1.58 0.49
N LEU A 210 -20.34 1.72 0.99
CA LEU A 210 -21.17 2.89 0.74
C LEU A 210 -20.57 4.16 1.37
N GLN A 211 -20.10 4.09 2.62
CA GLN A 211 -19.43 5.24 3.28
C GLN A 211 -18.17 5.69 2.54
N LEU A 212 -17.44 4.77 1.92
CA LEU A 212 -16.34 5.11 1.02
C LEU A 212 -16.85 5.87 -0.21
N ALA A 213 -17.85 5.33 -0.90
CA ALA A 213 -18.44 5.95 -2.08
C ALA A 213 -18.99 7.37 -1.80
N GLU A 214 -19.64 7.57 -0.66
CA GLU A 214 -20.14 8.87 -0.22
C GLU A 214 -19.03 9.88 0.07
N ARG A 215 -17.89 9.43 0.60
CA ARG A 215 -16.71 10.29 0.80
C ARG A 215 -16.10 10.71 -0.54
N LEU A 216 -15.88 9.76 -1.44
CA LEU A 216 -15.33 10.03 -2.78
C LEU A 216 -16.22 10.97 -3.60
N ALA A 217 -17.55 10.87 -3.44
CA ALA A 217 -18.49 11.76 -4.13
C ALA A 217 -18.44 13.22 -3.63
N LYS A 218 -18.00 13.45 -2.38
CA LYS A 218 -17.90 14.79 -1.76
C LYS A 218 -16.59 15.52 -2.08
N GLU A 219 -15.61 14.85 -2.66
CA GLU A 219 -14.30 15.40 -3.01
C GLU A 219 -14.10 15.39 -4.54
N PRO A 220 -14.85 16.19 -5.32
CA PRO A 220 -14.71 16.23 -6.78
C PRO A 220 -13.34 16.76 -7.24
N GLY A 221 -12.63 17.50 -6.37
CA GLY A 221 -11.28 18.00 -6.63
C GLY A 221 -10.19 16.93 -6.66
N LEU A 222 -10.48 15.69 -6.22
CA LEU A 222 -9.52 14.60 -6.32
C LEU A 222 -9.06 14.45 -7.78
N GLU A 223 -9.99 14.44 -8.74
CA GLU A 223 -9.70 14.27 -10.18
C GLU A 223 -8.76 15.35 -10.75
N GLU A 224 -8.85 16.58 -10.24
CA GLU A 224 -8.11 17.75 -10.73
C GLU A 224 -6.75 17.91 -10.02
N GLU A 225 -6.65 17.54 -8.74
CA GLU A 225 -5.36 17.43 -8.00
C GLU A 225 -4.54 16.21 -8.43
N LEU A 226 -5.18 15.21 -9.05
CA LEU A 226 -4.57 13.92 -9.34
C LEU A 226 -3.55 13.96 -10.48
N CYS A 227 -3.58 14.94 -11.38
CA CYS A 227 -2.47 15.29 -12.28
C CYS A 227 -2.69 16.69 -12.91
N PRO A 228 -1.81 17.68 -12.65
CA PRO A 228 -1.83 18.94 -13.39
C PRO A 228 -1.61 18.67 -14.89
N LYS A 229 -2.26 19.44 -15.77
CA LYS A 229 -2.03 19.37 -17.23
C LYS A 229 -0.57 19.65 -17.64
N ASP A 230 0.23 20.17 -16.71
CA ASP A 230 1.57 20.72 -16.95
C ASP A 230 2.74 19.87 -16.41
N GLY A 231 2.52 18.58 -16.13
CA GLY A 231 3.63 17.64 -15.89
C GLY A 231 4.18 17.58 -14.46
N GLY A 232 3.36 17.94 -13.45
CA GLY A 232 3.68 17.69 -12.04
C GLY A 232 3.64 16.21 -11.65
N THR A 233 4.34 15.86 -10.57
CA THR A 233 4.25 14.54 -9.91
C THR A 233 2.84 14.29 -9.39
N CYS A 234 2.21 13.22 -9.87
CA CYS A 234 0.87 12.82 -9.43
C CYS A 234 0.94 12.11 -8.06
N LEU A 235 0.05 12.52 -7.14
CA LEU A 235 -0.19 12.06 -5.75
C LEU A 235 0.94 12.15 -4.70
N PRO A 236 0.62 12.66 -3.50
CA PRO A 236 1.22 12.20 -2.26
C PRO A 236 0.79 10.74 -2.00
N ILE A 237 1.77 9.87 -1.83
CA ILE A 237 1.60 8.43 -1.56
C ILE A 237 0.63 8.15 -0.39
N GLU A 238 0.61 9.03 0.61
CA GLU A 238 -0.21 8.95 1.83
C GLU A 238 -1.73 8.92 1.56
N THR A 239 -2.20 9.74 0.61
CA THR A 239 -3.63 9.81 0.28
C THR A 239 -4.10 8.52 -0.37
N MET A 240 -3.30 7.95 -1.28
CA MET A 240 -3.61 6.68 -1.93
C MET A 240 -3.64 5.53 -0.93
N LYS A 241 -2.69 5.50 0.00
CA LYS A 241 -2.62 4.50 1.06
C LYS A 241 -3.81 4.56 2.02
N THR A 242 -4.23 5.76 2.41
CA THR A 242 -5.40 5.97 3.27
C THR A 242 -6.67 5.41 2.62
N GLN A 243 -6.87 5.64 1.32
CA GLN A 243 -8.02 5.10 0.59
C GLN A 243 -7.94 3.56 0.46
N LEU A 244 -6.76 3.01 0.16
CA LEU A 244 -6.53 1.56 0.05
C LEU A 244 -6.72 0.81 1.38
N SER A 245 -6.34 1.42 2.50
CA SER A 245 -6.55 0.83 3.82
C SER A 245 -8.03 0.71 4.21
N THR A 246 -8.88 1.61 3.68
CA THR A 246 -10.33 1.57 3.94
C THR A 246 -10.98 0.39 3.20
N ILE A 247 -10.49 0.03 2.01
CA ILE A 247 -11.04 -1.08 1.22
C ILE A 247 -10.48 -2.46 1.61
N ALA A 248 -9.36 -2.51 2.34
CA ALA A 248 -8.70 -3.76 2.74
C ALA A 248 -9.56 -4.76 3.55
N PRO A 249 -10.52 -4.36 4.41
CA PRO A 249 -11.43 -5.31 5.08
C PRO A 249 -12.44 -5.92 4.10
N ILE A 250 -12.78 -5.19 3.03
CA ILE A 250 -13.79 -5.56 2.04
C ILE A 250 -13.16 -6.45 0.98
N ILE A 251 -11.91 -6.15 0.60
CA ILE A 251 -11.16 -6.75 -0.50
C ILE A 251 -10.08 -7.70 0.01
N GLY A 252 -10.03 -8.91 -0.55
CA GLY A 252 -9.03 -9.92 -0.21
C GLY A 252 -9.68 -11.28 -0.02
N ARG A 253 -8.87 -12.33 0.04
CA ARG A 253 -9.37 -13.69 0.26
C ARG A 253 -10.04 -13.78 1.63
N SER A 254 -11.31 -14.17 1.64
CA SER A 254 -11.97 -14.60 2.86
C SER A 254 -11.23 -15.85 3.39
N GLN A 255 -10.94 -15.90 4.69
CA GLN A 255 -10.21 -17.02 5.29
C GLN A 255 -11.00 -18.35 5.24
N GLU A 256 -12.27 -18.34 4.85
CA GLU A 256 -13.17 -19.49 4.87
C GLU A 256 -13.03 -20.45 3.66
N ILE A 257 -12.42 -20.04 2.54
CA ILE A 257 -12.32 -20.88 1.33
C ILE A 257 -10.99 -21.65 1.27
N LYS A 258 -10.60 -22.35 2.35
CA LYS A 258 -9.38 -23.21 2.35
C LYS A 258 -9.65 -24.70 2.17
N ASN A 259 -10.91 -25.17 2.23
CA ASN A 259 -11.18 -26.59 2.45
C ASN A 259 -11.85 -27.36 1.29
N GLN A 260 -11.65 -26.97 0.03
CA GLN A 260 -12.13 -27.79 -1.11
C GLN A 260 -11.12 -27.78 -2.27
N CYS A 261 -10.10 -28.64 -2.24
CA CYS A 261 -9.36 -29.05 -3.45
C CYS A 261 -8.64 -30.40 -3.29
N PRO A 262 -8.57 -31.24 -4.36
CA PRO A 262 -7.90 -32.55 -4.38
C PRO A 262 -6.36 -32.45 -4.45
N PRO A 263 -5.63 -33.57 -4.20
CA PRO A 263 -4.18 -33.58 -3.95
C PRO A 263 -3.27 -33.24 -5.16
N PRO A 264 -2.00 -32.85 -4.89
CA PRO A 264 -1.14 -32.04 -5.78
C PRO A 264 -0.46 -32.77 -6.96
N GLU A 265 -0.85 -34.00 -7.29
CA GLU A 265 -0.12 -34.87 -8.22
C GLU A 265 -0.40 -34.60 -9.72
N GLN A 266 -1.35 -33.73 -10.07
CA GLN A 266 -1.84 -33.59 -11.45
C GLN A 266 -1.45 -32.28 -12.18
N TRP A 267 -0.53 -31.46 -11.65
CA TRP A 267 -0.30 -30.11 -12.20
C TRP A 267 1.11 -29.92 -12.80
N PRO A 268 1.24 -29.41 -14.06
CA PRO A 268 2.54 -29.08 -14.63
C PRO A 268 3.07 -27.70 -14.15
N GLN A 269 4.27 -27.77 -13.55
CA GLN A 269 5.38 -26.79 -13.45
C GLN A 269 5.20 -25.39 -12.81
N LYS A 270 5.65 -25.34 -11.54
CA LYS A 270 6.60 -24.42 -10.83
C LYS A 270 6.52 -22.88 -10.93
N LEU A 271 6.01 -22.23 -11.97
CA LEU A 271 5.93 -20.75 -12.00
C LEU A 271 4.60 -20.20 -11.45
N ILE A 272 3.51 -20.95 -11.58
CA ILE A 272 2.15 -20.53 -11.19
C ILE A 272 1.94 -20.59 -9.66
N LYS A 273 2.66 -21.48 -8.97
CA LYS A 273 2.45 -21.81 -7.54
C LYS A 273 2.87 -20.72 -6.56
N ASN A 274 3.84 -19.87 -6.93
CA ASN A 274 4.41 -18.86 -6.02
C ASN A 274 3.73 -17.50 -6.09
N ILE A 275 2.96 -17.22 -7.16
CA ILE A 275 2.23 -15.95 -7.35
C ILE A 275 0.72 -16.14 -7.15
N ILE A 276 0.17 -17.32 -7.51
CA ILE A 276 -1.28 -17.56 -7.61
C ILE A 276 -1.72 -18.65 -6.61
N GLY A 277 -1.28 -18.60 -5.34
CA GLY A 277 -1.59 -19.66 -4.37
C GLY A 277 -3.07 -20.11 -4.41
N ASN A 278 -3.32 -21.44 -4.44
CA ASN A 278 -4.59 -22.19 -4.57
C ASN A 278 -5.59 -21.74 -5.66
N CYS A 279 -5.98 -22.73 -6.49
CA CYS A 279 -6.76 -22.65 -7.73
C CYS A 279 -7.92 -21.64 -7.68
N PRO A 280 -7.96 -20.64 -8.57
CA PRO A 280 -9.18 -19.90 -8.82
C PRO A 280 -10.18 -20.81 -9.56
N ASP A 281 -11.43 -20.85 -9.12
CA ASP A 281 -12.51 -21.45 -9.91
C ASP A 281 -12.54 -20.81 -11.31
N PRO A 282 -12.96 -21.52 -12.39
CA PRO A 282 -13.09 -20.91 -13.71
C PRO A 282 -13.94 -19.62 -13.72
N LEU A 283 -14.93 -19.54 -12.83
CA LEU A 283 -15.73 -18.33 -12.60
C LEU A 283 -14.94 -17.18 -11.98
N GLN A 284 -13.94 -17.47 -11.16
CA GLN A 284 -13.10 -16.45 -10.52
C GLN A 284 -12.17 -15.77 -11.52
N TRP A 285 -11.73 -16.49 -12.56
CA TRP A 285 -11.01 -15.88 -13.69
C TRP A 285 -11.89 -14.90 -14.47
N ILE A 286 -13.16 -15.24 -14.69
CA ILE A 286 -14.14 -14.31 -15.28
C ILE A 286 -14.29 -13.09 -14.37
N GLY A 287 -14.38 -13.30 -13.06
CA GLY A 287 -14.37 -12.26 -12.04
C GLY A 287 -13.19 -11.28 -12.14
N TYR A 288 -11.97 -11.79 -12.25
CA TYR A 288 -10.77 -10.97 -12.43
C TYR A 288 -10.72 -10.25 -13.77
N LEU A 289 -11.19 -10.88 -14.85
CA LEU A 289 -11.29 -10.23 -16.17
C LEU A 289 -12.31 -9.10 -16.16
N LEU A 290 -13.46 -9.27 -15.49
CA LEU A 290 -14.45 -8.23 -15.29
C LEU A 290 -13.88 -7.08 -14.46
N THR A 291 -13.16 -7.39 -13.37
CA THR A 291 -12.46 -6.37 -12.59
C THR A 291 -11.44 -5.63 -13.44
N ALA A 292 -10.57 -6.33 -14.17
CA ALA A 292 -9.56 -5.71 -15.03
C ALA A 292 -10.18 -4.80 -16.09
N PHE A 293 -11.26 -5.25 -16.73
CA PHE A 293 -12.02 -4.46 -17.68
C PHE A 293 -12.60 -3.20 -17.02
N ALA A 294 -13.25 -3.34 -15.86
CA ALA A 294 -13.75 -2.22 -15.09
C ALA A 294 -12.64 -1.21 -14.76
N LEU A 295 -11.50 -1.67 -14.23
CA LEU A 295 -10.38 -0.79 -13.88
C LEU A 295 -9.80 -0.07 -15.10
N SER A 296 -9.79 -0.72 -16.27
CA SER A 296 -9.28 -0.16 -17.53
C SER A 296 -10.10 1.01 -18.09
N LEU A 297 -11.37 1.18 -17.67
CA LEU A 297 -12.19 2.33 -18.04
C LEU A 297 -11.68 3.64 -17.42
N GLY A 298 -10.83 3.53 -16.39
CA GLY A 298 -10.21 4.67 -15.70
C GLY A 298 -11.10 5.30 -14.65
N ALA A 299 -10.47 6.09 -13.76
CA ALA A 299 -11.16 6.73 -12.66
C ALA A 299 -12.25 7.74 -13.10
N PRO A 300 -12.03 8.57 -14.15
CA PRO A 300 -13.04 9.56 -14.59
C PRO A 300 -14.40 8.93 -14.94
N PHE A 301 -14.39 7.77 -15.60
CA PHE A 301 -15.61 7.04 -15.94
C PHE A 301 -16.40 6.64 -14.68
N TRP A 302 -15.72 6.07 -13.68
CA TRP A 302 -16.36 5.62 -12.46
C TRP A 302 -16.77 6.77 -11.53
N PHE A 303 -16.05 7.90 -11.55
CA PHE A 303 -16.46 9.11 -10.84
C PHE A 303 -17.77 9.68 -11.42
N ASP A 304 -17.89 9.80 -12.74
CA ASP A 304 -19.14 10.24 -13.39
C ASP A 304 -20.30 9.28 -13.08
N MET A 305 -20.03 7.97 -13.13
CA MET A 305 -21.00 6.94 -12.75
C MET A 305 -21.43 7.09 -11.28
N LEU A 306 -20.48 7.29 -10.37
CA LEU A 306 -20.74 7.48 -8.94
C LEU A 306 -21.64 8.69 -8.69
N GLN A 307 -21.33 9.84 -9.32
CA GLN A 307 -22.14 11.06 -9.20
C GLN A 307 -23.58 10.84 -9.68
N LYS A 308 -23.76 10.17 -10.82
CA LYS A 308 -25.08 9.83 -11.36
C LYS A 308 -25.87 8.93 -10.40
N LEU A 309 -25.24 7.89 -9.86
CA LEU A 309 -25.88 6.96 -8.93
C LEU A 309 -26.24 7.63 -7.60
N MET A 310 -25.37 8.51 -7.09
CA MET A 310 -25.63 9.29 -5.89
C MET A 310 -26.82 10.24 -6.07
N ALA A 311 -26.92 10.90 -7.24
CA ALA A 311 -28.07 11.74 -7.58
C ALA A 311 -29.36 10.92 -7.70
N VAL A 312 -29.30 9.71 -8.24
CA VAL A 312 -30.45 8.78 -8.30
C VAL A 312 -30.88 8.35 -6.90
N LYS A 313 -29.93 7.96 -6.04
CA LYS A 313 -30.20 7.57 -4.65
C LYS A 313 -30.91 8.68 -3.86
N GLN A 314 -30.51 9.93 -4.07
CA GLN A 314 -31.16 11.08 -3.42
C GLN A 314 -32.64 11.23 -3.80
N LYS A 315 -33.04 10.85 -5.03
CA LYS A 315 -34.45 10.90 -5.48
C LYS A 315 -35.33 9.83 -4.86
N PHE A 316 -34.75 8.72 -4.41
CA PHE A 316 -35.46 7.60 -3.78
C PHE A 316 -35.42 7.66 -2.25
N ARG A 317 -34.83 8.70 -1.64
CA ARG A 317 -34.99 8.96 -0.22
C ARG A 317 -36.47 9.30 0.04
N PRO A 318 -37.14 8.66 1.00
CA PRO A 318 -38.49 9.07 1.37
C PRO A 318 -38.44 10.53 1.80
N SER A 319 -39.20 11.38 1.11
CA SER A 319 -39.50 12.72 1.59
C SER A 319 -40.27 12.56 2.90
N THR A 320 -39.62 12.88 4.01
CA THR A 320 -40.32 13.11 5.27
C THR A 320 -41.44 14.13 4.96
N PRO A 321 -42.72 13.81 5.17
CA PRO A 321 -43.76 14.80 5.04
C PRO A 321 -43.44 15.93 6.00
N ALA A 322 -43.34 17.15 5.47
CA ALA A 322 -43.33 18.35 6.27
C ALA A 322 -44.63 18.37 7.09
N THR A 323 -44.55 18.02 8.37
CA THR A 323 -45.56 18.46 9.34
C THR A 323 -45.39 19.95 9.47
N GLY A 324 -46.35 20.68 8.87
CA GLY A 324 -46.42 22.12 8.96
C GLY A 324 -46.72 22.59 10.37
N GLU A 325 -45.95 23.59 10.81
CA GLU A 325 -46.41 24.66 11.69
C GLU A 325 -45.86 25.98 11.10
N PRO A 326 -46.69 27.03 10.92
CA PRO A 326 -46.26 28.27 10.30
C PRO A 326 -45.67 29.28 11.30
N ASP A 327 -44.63 29.96 10.82
CA ASP A 327 -44.17 31.33 11.10
C ASP A 327 -44.24 31.93 12.51
N VAL A 328 -43.04 32.24 13.06
CA VAL A 328 -42.74 33.62 13.46
C VAL A 328 -41.36 34.01 12.95
N ALA A 329 -41.36 35.03 12.09
CA ALA A 329 -40.21 35.61 11.44
C ALA A 329 -39.40 36.57 12.33
N ALA A 330 -38.07 36.50 12.13
CA ALA A 330 -37.09 37.58 12.00
C ALA A 330 -37.09 38.81 12.93
N THR A 331 -35.92 39.08 13.54
CA THR A 331 -35.25 40.40 13.62
C THR A 331 -33.77 40.13 13.98
N VAL A 332 -32.76 40.21 13.09
CA VAL A 332 -32.09 41.37 12.49
C VAL A 332 -31.22 42.18 13.47
N THR A 333 -29.92 42.26 13.12
CA THR A 333 -28.90 43.33 13.32
C THR A 333 -28.03 43.44 14.59
N ASN A 334 -26.73 43.35 14.28
CA ASN A 334 -25.66 44.34 14.50
C ASN A 334 -24.68 44.24 15.69
N THR A 335 -23.44 43.90 15.31
CA THR A 335 -22.24 44.77 15.35
C THR A 335 -21.60 45.13 16.70
N THR A 336 -20.27 44.91 16.69
CA THR A 336 -19.15 45.62 17.36
C THR A 336 -18.63 45.18 18.73
N ALA A 337 -17.32 44.94 18.69
CA ALA A 337 -16.26 45.34 19.62
C ALA A 337 -15.85 44.39 20.77
N ALA A 338 -14.60 43.93 20.60
CA ALA A 338 -13.62 43.40 21.54
C ALA A 338 -13.86 43.60 23.04
N THR A 339 -13.53 42.56 23.83
CA THR A 339 -12.59 42.61 24.96
C THR A 339 -12.14 41.17 25.30
N GLN A 340 -10.89 41.04 25.73
CA GLN A 340 -10.17 39.80 26.03
C GLN A 340 -10.70 39.04 27.27
N THR A 341 -10.18 37.81 27.38
CA THR A 341 -9.87 37.01 28.57
C THR A 341 -10.89 36.02 29.16
N THR A 342 -10.35 34.79 29.27
CA THR A 342 -10.48 33.74 30.30
C THR A 342 -11.67 32.76 30.29
N GLU A 343 -11.27 31.50 30.02
CA GLU A 343 -11.54 30.26 30.76
C GLU A 343 -12.70 29.31 30.38
N SER A 344 -12.26 28.06 30.13
CA SER A 344 -12.92 26.78 30.40
C SER A 344 -14.12 26.37 29.55
N GLY A 345 -13.80 25.69 28.44
CA GLY A 345 -14.73 24.80 27.74
C GLY A 345 -14.75 23.42 28.41
N THR A 346 -15.95 22.92 28.71
CA THR A 346 -16.17 21.49 28.99
C THR A 346 -17.08 20.94 27.90
N THR A 347 -16.48 20.40 26.85
CA THR A 347 -17.20 19.60 25.86
C THR A 347 -17.26 18.17 26.39
N THR A 348 -18.45 17.75 26.82
CA THR A 348 -18.71 16.37 27.26
C THR A 348 -18.64 15.46 26.04
N VAL A 349 -17.49 14.83 25.81
CA VAL A 349 -17.32 13.73 24.87
C VAL A 349 -17.89 12.47 25.51
N LEU A 350 -18.87 11.84 24.86
CA LEU A 350 -19.36 10.51 25.22
C LEU A 350 -18.17 9.52 25.24
N PRO A 351 -17.96 8.73 26.30
CA PRO A 351 -16.78 7.86 26.39
C PRO A 351 -16.86 6.75 25.34
N ALA A 352 -15.74 6.52 24.65
CA ALA A 352 -15.53 5.39 23.76
C ALA A 352 -15.78 4.08 24.53
N GLN A 353 -16.61 3.19 23.98
CA GLN A 353 -16.79 1.85 24.55
C GLN A 353 -15.51 1.06 24.32
N THR A 354 -14.72 0.87 25.37
CA THR A 354 -13.44 0.15 25.32
C THR A 354 -13.68 -1.35 25.13
N ASN A 355 -13.03 -1.95 24.13
CA ASN A 355 -13.09 -3.39 23.90
C ASN A 355 -12.33 -4.11 25.03
N PRO A 356 -12.97 -4.96 25.86
CA PRO A 356 -12.36 -5.55 27.05
C PRO A 356 -11.13 -6.43 26.72
N VAL A 357 -11.07 -7.02 25.53
CA VAL A 357 -9.90 -7.79 25.06
C VAL A 357 -8.68 -6.88 24.91
N MET A 358 -8.89 -5.67 24.39
CA MET A 358 -7.85 -4.70 24.15
C MET A 358 -7.30 -4.10 25.46
N ALA A 359 -8.12 -4.06 26.52
CA ALA A 359 -7.68 -3.62 27.84
C ALA A 359 -6.69 -4.60 28.46
N MET A 360 -6.98 -5.90 28.37
CA MET A 360 -6.07 -6.95 28.81
C MET A 360 -4.77 -6.97 27.99
N ASP A 361 -4.86 -6.77 26.67
CA ASP A 361 -3.67 -6.75 25.80
C ASP A 361 -2.75 -5.56 26.14
N LEU A 362 -3.30 -4.38 26.46
CA LEU A 362 -2.52 -3.24 26.97
C LEU A 362 -1.91 -3.51 28.36
N GLN A 363 -2.63 -4.22 29.23
CA GLN A 363 -2.11 -4.63 30.53
C GLN A 363 -0.92 -5.59 30.39
N LEU A 364 -1.03 -6.59 29.51
CA LEU A 364 0.05 -7.52 29.20
C LEU A 364 1.24 -6.82 28.53
N ALA A 365 0.99 -5.81 27.68
CA ALA A 365 2.03 -4.97 27.11
C ALA A 365 2.84 -4.24 28.20
N ARG A 366 2.17 -3.64 29.19
CA ARG A 366 2.83 -2.99 30.34
C ARG A 366 3.59 -4.00 31.21
N LEU A 367 3.02 -5.17 31.45
CA LEU A 367 3.70 -6.23 32.20
C LEU A 367 4.96 -6.75 31.48
N SER A 368 4.94 -6.84 30.15
CA SER A 368 6.11 -7.20 29.34
C SER A 368 7.25 -6.18 29.44
N GLU A 369 6.96 -4.91 29.76
CA GLU A 369 7.98 -3.90 30.02
C GLU A 369 8.67 -4.11 31.38
N LEU A 370 7.96 -4.61 32.39
CA LEU A 370 8.48 -4.78 33.75
C LEU A 370 9.65 -5.77 33.84
N VAL A 371 9.69 -6.78 32.96
CA VAL A 371 10.74 -7.82 32.97
C VAL A 371 12.12 -7.26 32.58
N TYR A 372 12.17 -6.03 32.09
CA TYR A 372 13.41 -5.32 31.79
C TYR A 372 13.94 -4.46 32.95
N LEU A 373 13.18 -4.34 34.04
CA LEU A 373 13.59 -3.64 35.25
C LEU A 373 14.46 -4.53 36.16
N ASP A 374 15.27 -3.89 37.00
CA ASP A 374 16.00 -4.57 38.07
C ASP A 374 15.04 -5.04 39.18
N GLU A 375 15.37 -6.14 39.89
CA GLU A 375 14.48 -6.76 40.90
C GLU A 375 13.86 -5.78 41.92
N PRO A 376 14.60 -4.81 42.52
CA PRO A 376 14.00 -3.87 43.47
C PRO A 376 12.97 -2.93 42.83
N GLN A 377 13.17 -2.56 41.57
CA GLN A 377 12.24 -1.72 40.83
C GLN A 377 11.01 -2.51 40.38
N LEU A 378 11.21 -3.79 40.02
CA LEU A 378 10.14 -4.71 39.67
C LEU A 378 9.16 -4.90 40.83
N GLU A 379 9.65 -5.14 42.06
CA GLU A 379 8.79 -5.30 43.23
C GLU A 379 7.96 -4.05 43.53
N LEU A 380 8.53 -2.85 43.32
CA LEU A 380 7.84 -1.58 43.53
C LEU A 380 6.77 -1.30 42.47
N GLN A 381 7.00 -1.75 41.23
CA GLN A 381 6.13 -1.47 40.08
C GLN A 381 5.14 -2.60 39.76
N LEU A 382 5.22 -3.73 40.46
CA LEU A 382 4.32 -4.85 40.25
C LEU A 382 2.87 -4.42 40.59
N PRO A 383 1.90 -4.60 39.67
CA PRO A 383 0.52 -4.23 39.94
C PRO A 383 -0.07 -4.98 41.13
N ALA A 384 -0.88 -4.29 41.96
CA ALA A 384 -1.44 -4.84 43.20
C ALA A 384 -2.33 -6.09 43.04
N PHE A 385 -2.86 -6.37 41.84
CA PHE A 385 -3.63 -7.59 41.57
C PHE A 385 -2.76 -8.85 41.44
N LEU A 386 -1.46 -8.68 41.20
CA LEU A 386 -0.46 -9.74 41.26
C LEU A 386 0.02 -9.84 42.71
N LEU A 387 -0.36 -10.94 43.36
CA LEU A 387 -0.06 -11.23 44.77
C LEU A 387 1.43 -11.50 45.00
N SER A 388 2.12 -12.01 43.99
CA SER A 388 3.57 -12.17 44.00
C SER A 388 4.11 -12.25 42.58
N GLY A 389 5.36 -11.84 42.38
CA GLY A 389 6.07 -11.97 41.12
C GLY A 389 7.56 -12.14 41.38
N ARG A 390 8.19 -13.13 40.74
CA ARG A 390 9.64 -13.34 40.87
C ARG A 390 10.28 -13.46 39.50
N LEU A 391 11.24 -12.58 39.22
CA LEU A 391 12.12 -12.69 38.06
C LEU A 391 13.08 -13.85 38.31
N ARG A 392 13.26 -14.72 37.32
CA ARG A 392 14.19 -15.83 37.38
C ARG A 392 15.14 -15.77 36.21
N SER A 393 16.40 -16.05 36.51
CA SER A 393 17.45 -16.21 35.51
C SER A 393 17.78 -17.69 35.40
N VAL A 394 17.68 -18.24 34.20
CA VAL A 394 17.97 -19.65 33.90
C VAL A 394 19.08 -19.67 32.85
N GLY A 395 20.18 -20.37 33.14
CA GLY A 395 21.37 -20.34 32.28
C GLY A 395 22.07 -18.97 32.29
N ALA A 396 22.81 -18.66 31.22
CA ALA A 396 23.62 -17.44 31.15
C ALA A 396 22.80 -16.17 30.82
N ASP A 397 21.89 -16.25 29.84
CA ASP A 397 21.24 -15.07 29.24
C ASP A 397 19.70 -15.21 29.13
N THR A 398 19.06 -16.18 29.80
CA THR A 398 17.61 -16.41 29.69
C THR A 398 16.90 -16.02 30.98
N GLN A 399 15.85 -15.20 30.86
CA GLN A 399 15.08 -14.74 32.01
C GLN A 399 13.58 -14.79 31.75
N TYR A 400 12.83 -15.06 32.81
CA TYR A 400 11.38 -15.01 32.78
C TYR A 400 10.81 -14.59 34.14
N LEU A 401 9.64 -13.98 34.13
CA LEU A 401 8.89 -13.61 35.32
C LEU A 401 7.65 -14.50 35.39
N TYR A 402 7.46 -15.17 36.54
CA TYR A 402 6.20 -15.80 36.89
C TYR A 402 5.55 -15.02 38.01
N ALA A 403 4.36 -14.51 37.77
CA ALA A 403 3.58 -13.76 38.73
C ALA A 403 2.23 -14.45 39.01
N ARG A 404 1.90 -14.60 40.29
CA ARG A 404 0.63 -15.17 40.73
C ARG A 404 -0.36 -14.04 40.99
N GLY A 405 -1.56 -14.14 40.41
CA GLY A 405 -2.66 -13.23 40.68
C GLY A 405 -3.76 -13.88 41.51
N ALA A 406 -4.74 -13.07 41.92
CA ALA A 406 -5.91 -13.58 42.61
C ALA A 406 -6.75 -14.53 41.72
N GLU A 407 -6.97 -14.11 40.47
CA GLU A 407 -7.84 -14.81 39.51
C GLU A 407 -7.07 -15.60 38.44
N TYR A 408 -5.92 -15.07 37.99
CA TYR A 408 -5.07 -15.65 36.95
C TYR A 408 -3.60 -15.45 37.27
N ASP A 409 -2.76 -16.31 36.71
CA ASP A 409 -1.31 -16.19 36.77
C ASP A 409 -0.77 -15.60 35.46
N VAL A 410 0.40 -14.98 35.50
CA VAL A 410 1.05 -14.39 34.33
C VAL A 410 2.48 -14.92 34.21
N LEU A 411 2.81 -15.47 33.04
CA LEU A 411 4.13 -15.91 32.65
C LEU A 411 4.66 -14.95 31.57
N ILE A 412 5.77 -14.27 31.85
CA ILE A 412 6.34 -13.23 30.99
C ILE A 412 7.77 -13.61 30.63
N CYS A 413 8.06 -13.77 29.35
CA CYS A 413 9.40 -14.08 28.86
C CYS A 413 10.17 -12.80 28.50
N ARG A 414 11.41 -12.66 29.00
CA ARG A 414 12.29 -11.54 28.66
C ARG A 414 12.92 -11.75 27.28
N GLY A 415 13.05 -10.67 26.50
CA GLY A 415 13.95 -10.63 25.35
C GLY A 415 15.34 -10.08 25.72
N THR A 416 16.33 -10.22 24.83
CA THR A 416 17.66 -9.65 25.05
C THR A 416 17.68 -8.15 24.74
N GLU A 417 17.90 -7.30 25.74
CA GLU A 417 18.14 -5.86 25.56
C GLU A 417 19.64 -5.60 25.33
N GLY A 418 20.00 -4.95 24.22
CA GLY A 418 21.38 -4.52 23.94
C GLY A 418 22.08 -5.25 22.78
N LYS A 419 21.56 -6.38 22.31
CA LYS A 419 22.11 -7.16 21.19
C LYS A 419 21.32 -7.02 19.88
N LEU A 420 20.47 -6.00 19.70
CA LEU A 420 19.69 -5.85 18.45
C LEU A 420 20.56 -5.65 17.21
N ALA A 421 21.70 -4.97 17.35
CA ALA A 421 22.73 -4.90 16.32
C ALA A 421 23.44 -6.27 16.12
N ASP A 422 23.73 -6.97 17.22
CA ASP A 422 24.37 -8.30 17.20
C ASP A 422 23.43 -9.41 16.65
N ILE A 423 22.11 -9.26 16.73
CA ILE A 423 21.11 -10.18 16.17
C ILE A 423 21.22 -10.24 14.63
N GLN A 424 21.71 -9.19 13.96
CA GLN A 424 21.94 -9.28 12.51
C GLN A 424 23.22 -10.03 12.15
N THR A 425 24.22 -10.07 13.05
CA THR A 425 25.55 -10.66 12.81
C THR A 425 25.74 -12.05 13.41
N ASP A 426 25.12 -12.37 14.54
CA ASP A 426 25.32 -13.64 15.29
C ASP A 426 24.18 -14.65 15.14
N VAL A 427 23.07 -14.32 14.45
CA VAL A 427 21.94 -15.25 14.37
C VAL A 427 22.25 -16.39 13.41
N GLN A 428 22.59 -17.52 14.01
CA GLN A 428 22.47 -18.82 13.36
C GLN A 428 20.98 -19.12 13.21
N TYR A 429 20.39 -18.81 12.04
CA TYR A 429 19.01 -19.13 11.66
C TYR A 429 18.78 -20.65 11.45
N ARG A 430 19.42 -21.48 12.28
CA ARG A 430 19.36 -22.93 12.16
C ARG A 430 18.06 -23.43 12.78
N LEU A 431 17.33 -24.22 12.01
CA LEU A 431 16.21 -25.00 12.49
C LEU A 431 16.71 -26.28 13.17
N GLN A 432 16.05 -26.66 14.25
CA GLN A 432 16.24 -27.92 14.95
C GLN A 432 14.89 -28.57 15.16
N GLN A 433 14.85 -29.89 15.02
CA GLN A 433 13.71 -30.70 15.38
C GLN A 433 13.35 -30.48 16.86
N TRP A 434 12.15 -29.98 17.12
CA TRP A 434 11.73 -29.60 18.47
C TRP A 434 10.21 -29.70 18.67
N PRO A 435 9.74 -30.42 19.71
CA PRO A 435 10.52 -31.29 20.61
C PRO A 435 11.26 -32.42 19.88
N ALA A 436 12.26 -33.03 20.55
CA ALA A 436 13.15 -34.03 19.96
C ALA A 436 12.43 -35.19 19.22
N ASP A 437 11.23 -35.56 19.66
CA ASP A 437 10.43 -36.64 19.07
C ASP A 437 9.31 -36.16 18.12
N SER A 438 9.29 -34.87 17.77
CA SER A 438 8.25 -34.29 16.90
C SER A 438 8.74 -34.11 15.47
N GLN A 439 7.84 -34.00 14.50
CA GLN A 439 8.22 -33.62 13.12
C GLN A 439 8.44 -32.11 12.95
N ASN A 440 8.18 -31.32 13.99
CA ASN A 440 8.24 -29.87 13.94
C ASN A 440 9.69 -29.39 14.04
N ASN A 441 10.01 -28.27 13.37
CA ASN A 441 11.30 -27.61 13.54
C ASN A 441 11.14 -26.19 14.09
N ALA A 442 11.83 -25.91 15.20
CA ALA A 442 11.92 -24.59 15.82
C ALA A 442 13.32 -23.99 15.62
N HIS A 443 13.43 -22.67 15.79
CA HIS A 443 14.72 -22.00 15.82
C HIS A 443 15.59 -22.53 16.97
N LEU A 444 16.80 -23.02 16.67
CA LEU A 444 17.74 -23.64 17.61
C LEU A 444 17.92 -22.83 18.91
N GLY A 445 18.16 -21.53 18.79
CA GLY A 445 18.35 -20.67 19.96
C GLY A 445 17.09 -20.52 20.80
N PHE A 446 15.91 -20.51 20.19
CA PHE A 446 14.64 -20.28 20.90
C PHE A 446 14.19 -21.58 21.58
N SER A 447 14.35 -22.73 20.92
CA SER A 447 14.04 -24.04 21.50
C SER A 447 14.88 -24.32 22.74
N ASN A 448 16.20 -24.08 22.67
CA ASN A 448 17.10 -24.35 23.79
C ASN A 448 16.74 -23.49 25.02
N GLN A 449 16.45 -22.20 24.82
CA GLN A 449 16.04 -21.32 25.91
C GLN A 449 14.65 -21.67 26.46
N ALA A 450 13.72 -22.07 25.59
CA ALA A 450 12.39 -22.51 26.02
C ALA A 450 12.47 -23.78 26.87
N GLU A 451 13.34 -24.74 26.54
CA GLU A 451 13.54 -25.94 27.35
C GLU A 451 14.06 -25.63 28.75
N LEU A 452 15.01 -24.70 28.87
CA LEU A 452 15.52 -24.24 30.16
C LEU A 452 14.41 -23.64 31.03
N ILE A 453 13.57 -22.78 30.46
CA ILE A 453 12.44 -22.19 31.18
C ILE A 453 11.40 -23.26 31.56
N LEU A 454 11.09 -24.21 30.66
CA LEU A 454 10.14 -25.29 30.96
C LEU A 454 10.62 -26.16 32.13
N ALA A 455 11.91 -26.48 32.18
CA ALA A 455 12.49 -27.26 33.26
C ALA A 455 12.39 -26.54 34.60
N ASP A 456 12.84 -25.27 34.66
CA ASP A 456 12.77 -24.45 35.88
C ASP A 456 11.31 -24.21 36.32
N LEU A 457 10.41 -23.90 35.38
CA LEU A 457 9.00 -23.67 35.69
C LEU A 457 8.33 -24.92 36.28
N LYS A 458 8.66 -26.11 35.76
CA LYS A 458 8.12 -27.38 36.27
C LYS A 458 8.60 -27.67 37.71
N GLU A 459 9.85 -27.34 38.03
CA GLU A 459 10.40 -27.51 39.37
C GLU A 459 9.80 -26.51 40.36
N GLN A 460 9.74 -25.24 39.95
CA GLN A 460 9.42 -24.13 40.85
C GLN A 460 7.91 -23.86 40.98
N GLN A 461 7.14 -24.20 39.95
CA GLN A 461 5.70 -23.96 39.84
C GLN A 461 5.00 -25.19 39.23
N PRO A 462 5.03 -26.37 39.89
CA PRO A 462 4.48 -27.61 39.33
C PRO A 462 2.97 -27.55 39.05
N ASN A 463 2.25 -26.66 39.74
CA ASN A 463 0.80 -26.47 39.57
C ASN A 463 0.43 -25.31 38.62
N ALA A 464 1.41 -24.73 37.90
CA ALA A 464 1.16 -23.63 36.96
C ALA A 464 0.09 -24.01 35.93
N GLY A 465 -0.95 -23.18 35.80
CA GLY A 465 -2.05 -23.42 34.87
C GLY A 465 -3.07 -24.47 35.30
N LEU A 466 -2.84 -25.19 36.40
CA LEU A 466 -3.78 -26.18 36.92
C LEU A 466 -4.75 -25.55 37.93
N GLU A 467 -4.26 -24.67 38.81
CA GLU A 467 -5.06 -24.00 39.85
C GLU A 467 -5.77 -22.74 39.35
N ARG A 468 -5.12 -21.98 38.47
CA ARG A 468 -5.61 -20.75 37.86
C ARG A 468 -5.27 -20.73 36.38
N PRO A 469 -6.09 -20.08 35.54
CA PRO A 469 -5.73 -19.89 34.14
C PRO A 469 -4.49 -18.99 34.04
N VAL A 470 -3.62 -19.27 33.07
CA VAL A 470 -2.35 -18.56 32.88
C VAL A 470 -2.40 -17.70 31.63
N TRP A 471 -2.03 -16.43 31.75
CA TRP A 471 -1.67 -15.58 30.63
C TRP A 471 -0.19 -15.72 30.33
N ILE A 472 0.15 -15.91 29.05
CA ILE A 472 1.55 -15.98 28.60
C ILE A 472 1.82 -14.78 27.70
N THR A 473 2.90 -14.06 27.96
CA THR A 473 3.28 -12.89 27.15
C THR A 473 4.79 -12.77 27.00
N GLY A 474 5.20 -12.01 25.99
CA GLY A 474 6.61 -11.74 25.75
C GLY A 474 6.83 -10.71 24.65
N HIS A 475 7.96 -10.03 24.74
CA HIS A 475 8.41 -9.02 23.79
C HIS A 475 9.69 -9.49 23.07
N SER A 476 9.81 -9.20 21.78
CA SER A 476 10.99 -9.55 20.97
C SER A 476 11.29 -11.06 21.00
N LEU A 477 12.53 -11.46 21.27
CA LEU A 477 12.93 -12.84 21.57
C LEU A 477 12.01 -13.51 22.61
N GLY A 478 11.63 -12.79 23.66
CA GLY A 478 10.71 -13.30 24.68
C GLY A 478 9.34 -13.68 24.10
N GLY A 479 8.88 -13.00 23.06
CA GLY A 479 7.66 -13.38 22.33
C GLY A 479 7.78 -14.73 21.62
N ALA A 480 8.96 -15.05 21.06
CA ALA A 480 9.21 -16.37 20.49
C ALA A 480 9.22 -17.48 21.55
N LEU A 481 9.84 -17.21 22.70
CA LEU A 481 9.85 -18.14 23.84
C LEU A 481 8.43 -18.38 24.37
N ALA A 482 7.65 -17.32 24.56
CA ALA A 482 6.27 -17.38 25.02
C ALA A 482 5.40 -18.33 24.16
N VAL A 483 5.58 -18.31 22.83
CA VAL A 483 4.88 -19.22 21.90
C VAL A 483 5.28 -20.68 22.12
N LEU A 484 6.58 -20.96 22.25
CA LEU A 484 7.08 -22.31 22.47
C LEU A 484 6.63 -22.86 23.83
N LEU A 485 6.66 -22.03 24.88
CA LEU A 485 6.17 -22.37 26.21
C LEU A 485 4.67 -22.67 26.19
N ALA A 486 3.86 -21.79 25.58
CA ALA A 486 2.43 -21.99 25.46
C ALA A 486 2.09 -23.31 24.74
N LEU A 487 2.83 -23.65 23.67
CA LEU A 487 2.64 -24.89 22.93
C LEU A 487 2.92 -26.14 23.79
N GLN A 488 3.96 -26.13 24.64
CA GLN A 488 4.25 -27.29 25.49
C GLN A 488 3.36 -27.36 26.71
N LEU A 489 3.11 -26.23 27.39
CA LEU A 489 2.26 -26.18 28.58
C LEU A 489 0.82 -26.58 28.25
N SER A 490 0.29 -26.18 27.10
CA SER A 490 -1.06 -26.57 26.65
C SER A 490 -1.22 -28.06 26.36
N LYS A 491 -0.14 -28.86 26.31
CA LYS A 491 -0.21 -30.33 26.23
C LYS A 491 -0.38 -31.00 27.60
N ILE A 492 -0.15 -30.26 28.69
CA ILE A 492 -0.32 -30.77 30.04
C ILE A 492 -1.82 -30.92 30.31
N SER A 493 -2.24 -32.12 30.71
CA SER A 493 -3.64 -32.40 31.01
C SER A 493 -4.17 -31.47 32.11
N GLY A 494 -5.27 -30.77 31.83
CA GLY A 494 -5.90 -29.83 32.76
C GLY A 494 -5.27 -28.43 32.76
N PHE A 495 -4.26 -28.16 31.93
CA PHE A 495 -3.69 -26.82 31.81
C PHE A 495 -4.70 -25.83 31.22
N ARG A 496 -4.91 -24.71 31.90
CA ARG A 496 -5.83 -23.65 31.47
C ARG A 496 -5.05 -22.45 30.95
N LEU A 497 -4.99 -22.32 29.63
CA LEU A 497 -4.44 -21.13 28.97
C LEU A 497 -5.53 -20.04 28.89
N ALA A 498 -5.31 -18.90 29.55
CA ALA A 498 -6.20 -17.73 29.40
C ALA A 498 -6.00 -17.04 28.05
N GLY A 499 -4.74 -16.92 27.64
CA GLY A 499 -4.37 -16.36 26.35
C GLY A 499 -2.85 -16.18 26.20
N LEU A 500 -2.43 -16.03 24.95
CA LEU A 500 -1.05 -15.78 24.55
C LEU A 500 -1.01 -14.46 23.76
N VAL A 501 -0.25 -13.49 24.25
CA VAL A 501 -0.09 -12.19 23.61
C VAL A 501 1.39 -11.88 23.42
N THR A 502 1.80 -11.57 22.20
CA THR A 502 3.22 -11.34 21.89
C THR A 502 3.41 -10.02 21.14
N PHE A 503 4.51 -9.32 21.43
CA PHE A 503 4.84 -8.02 20.82
C PHE A 503 6.19 -8.10 20.13
N GLY A 504 6.30 -7.63 18.88
CA GLY A 504 7.58 -7.61 18.15
C GLY A 504 8.21 -9.00 17.96
N GLN A 505 7.40 -10.06 17.97
CA GLN A 505 7.87 -11.44 17.92
C GLN A 505 8.51 -11.79 16.55
N PRO A 506 9.72 -12.39 16.51
CA PRO A 506 10.28 -12.98 15.29
C PRO A 506 9.59 -14.31 14.91
N LYS A 507 9.83 -14.80 13.68
CA LYS A 507 9.35 -16.13 13.26
C LYS A 507 10.03 -17.21 14.09
N VAL A 508 9.24 -18.19 14.54
CA VAL A 508 9.66 -19.14 15.57
C VAL A 508 10.14 -20.47 14.98
N GLY A 509 9.58 -20.89 13.84
CA GLY A 509 9.95 -22.13 13.19
C GLY A 509 9.29 -22.33 11.83
N ASP A 510 9.28 -23.57 11.39
CA ASP A 510 8.85 -23.96 10.05
C ASP A 510 7.31 -24.01 9.88
N ALA A 511 6.88 -24.43 8.70
CA ALA A 511 5.46 -24.57 8.37
C ALA A 511 4.75 -25.63 9.24
N GLN A 512 5.43 -26.71 9.63
CA GLN A 512 4.83 -27.78 10.43
C GLN A 512 4.61 -27.32 11.88
N LEU A 513 5.62 -26.68 12.48
CA LEU A 513 5.49 -26.07 13.81
C LEU A 513 4.39 -25.01 13.82
N THR A 514 4.36 -24.16 12.79
CA THR A 514 3.32 -23.12 12.63
C THR A 514 1.92 -23.74 12.61
N GLN A 515 1.73 -24.85 11.89
CA GLN A 515 0.46 -25.57 11.85
C GLN A 515 0.09 -26.13 13.22
N ALA A 516 1.04 -26.75 13.94
CA ALA A 516 0.80 -27.26 15.29
C ALA A 516 0.39 -26.13 16.27
N ILE A 517 1.08 -24.99 16.22
CA ILE A 517 0.73 -23.79 17.00
C ILE A 517 -0.68 -23.30 16.67
N THR A 518 -1.00 -23.18 15.38
CA THR A 518 -2.32 -22.73 14.92
C THR A 518 -3.44 -23.65 15.41
N GLN A 519 -3.23 -24.97 15.34
CA GLN A 519 -4.23 -25.95 15.77
C GLN A 519 -4.44 -25.95 17.30
N GLN A 520 -3.38 -25.74 18.07
CA GLN A 520 -3.44 -25.88 19.52
C GLN A 520 -3.73 -24.56 20.26
N LEU A 521 -3.30 -23.42 19.72
CA LEU A 521 -3.33 -22.14 20.44
C LEU A 521 -4.37 -21.13 19.90
N LEU A 522 -4.96 -21.33 18.72
CA LEU A 522 -6.07 -20.48 18.28
C LEU A 522 -7.40 -20.91 18.94
N PRO A 523 -8.28 -19.96 19.30
CA PRO A 523 -8.23 -18.52 19.05
C PRO A 523 -7.48 -17.69 20.12
N PHE A 524 -6.79 -18.32 21.06
CA PHE A 524 -6.18 -17.67 22.23
C PHE A 524 -4.85 -16.94 21.95
N TYR A 525 -4.27 -17.10 20.77
CA TYR A 525 -2.98 -16.53 20.40
C TYR A 525 -3.11 -15.27 19.52
N ARG A 526 -2.78 -14.12 20.11
CA ARG A 526 -2.72 -12.80 19.46
C ARG A 526 -1.29 -12.31 19.34
N ARG A 527 -0.95 -11.79 18.17
CA ARG A 527 0.39 -11.30 17.88
C ARG A 527 0.37 -9.88 17.32
N TYR A 528 0.95 -8.97 18.08
CA TYR A 528 1.09 -7.57 17.73
C TYR A 528 2.39 -7.30 16.96
N VAL A 529 2.26 -6.63 15.82
CA VAL A 529 3.37 -6.26 14.93
C VAL A 529 3.24 -4.79 14.53
N ASN A 530 4.29 -4.01 14.78
CA ASN A 530 4.44 -2.67 14.24
C ASN A 530 5.08 -2.74 12.85
N GLN A 531 4.53 -2.05 11.85
CA GLN A 531 5.07 -2.01 10.48
C GLN A 531 6.55 -1.58 10.42
N ARG A 532 6.89 -0.62 11.28
CA ARG A 532 8.23 -0.02 11.39
C ARG A 532 9.20 -0.93 12.17
N ASP A 533 8.70 -1.99 12.80
CA ASP A 533 9.54 -2.97 13.50
C ASP A 533 10.13 -4.01 12.52
N ILE A 534 11.45 -4.19 12.57
CA ILE A 534 12.19 -5.14 11.74
C ILE A 534 12.21 -6.56 12.33
N VAL A 535 12.11 -6.71 13.65
CA VAL A 535 12.29 -8.01 14.32
C VAL A 535 11.25 -9.05 13.89
N PRO A 536 9.96 -8.71 13.72
CA PRO A 536 8.98 -9.64 13.16
C PRO A 536 9.33 -10.16 11.77
N LYS A 537 10.15 -9.44 10.99
CA LYS A 537 10.54 -9.85 9.63
C LYS A 537 11.63 -10.94 9.66
N LEU A 538 12.29 -11.15 10.81
CA LEU A 538 13.35 -12.13 11.01
C LEU A 538 12.82 -13.50 11.48
N PRO A 539 13.45 -14.61 11.07
CA PRO A 539 14.45 -14.71 10.01
C PRO A 539 13.86 -14.42 8.61
N PRO A 540 14.61 -13.80 7.69
CA PRO A 540 14.14 -13.50 6.33
C PRO A 540 14.13 -14.73 5.40
N LEU A 541 14.22 -15.94 5.96
CA LEU A 541 14.29 -17.18 5.21
C LEU A 541 12.89 -17.72 4.87
N PRO A 542 12.69 -18.29 3.67
CA PRO A 542 11.39 -18.78 3.21
C PRO A 542 10.94 -20.06 3.92
N GLU A 543 11.79 -20.70 4.73
CA GLU A 543 11.45 -21.86 5.56
C GLU A 543 10.66 -21.45 6.80
N TYR A 544 10.91 -20.25 7.32
CA TYR A 544 10.26 -19.75 8.51
C TYR A 544 8.87 -19.21 8.21
N ARG A 545 7.92 -19.49 9.11
CA ARG A 545 6.53 -19.06 9.00
C ARG A 545 6.05 -18.40 10.29
N HIS A 546 4.98 -17.65 10.12
CA HIS A 546 4.32 -16.89 11.16
C HIS A 546 3.00 -17.59 11.51
N SER A 547 2.68 -17.64 12.81
CA SER A 547 1.43 -18.18 13.37
C SER A 547 0.68 -17.11 14.17
N GLY A 548 -0.53 -17.44 14.62
CA GLY A 548 -1.37 -16.59 15.46
C GLY A 548 -2.25 -15.62 14.69
N GLN A 549 -3.16 -14.97 15.40
CA GLN A 549 -3.96 -13.87 14.88
C GLN A 549 -3.10 -12.60 14.84
N LEU A 550 -2.92 -12.02 13.65
CA LEU A 550 -2.09 -10.84 13.46
C LEU A 550 -2.86 -9.57 13.83
N TYR A 551 -2.29 -8.80 14.73
CA TYR A 551 -2.70 -7.44 15.09
C TYR A 551 -1.60 -6.50 14.59
N TYR A 552 -1.88 -5.78 13.51
CA TYR A 552 -0.88 -5.03 12.76
C TYR A 552 -1.10 -3.52 12.92
N PHE A 553 -0.09 -2.80 13.38
CA PHE A 553 -0.09 -1.33 13.33
C PHE A 553 0.50 -0.87 12.01
N ASP A 554 -0.30 -0.14 11.23
CA ASP A 554 0.21 0.53 10.02
C ASP A 554 1.05 1.76 10.39
N ASP A 555 1.70 2.37 9.39
CA ASP A 555 2.48 3.61 9.54
C ASP A 555 1.63 4.86 9.86
N LEU A 556 0.29 4.75 9.84
CA LEU A 556 -0.64 5.77 10.32
C LEU A 556 -1.06 5.48 11.78
N ASP A 557 -0.35 4.57 12.46
CA ASP A 557 -0.57 4.11 13.83
C ASP A 557 -1.97 3.48 14.06
N ARG A 558 -2.64 3.00 12.99
CA ARG A 558 -3.97 2.36 13.10
C ARG A 558 -3.82 0.85 13.23
N LEU A 559 -4.64 0.28 14.10
CA LEU A 559 -4.65 -1.17 14.34
C LEU A 559 -5.56 -1.89 13.32
N GLN A 560 -4.98 -2.86 12.61
CA GLN A 560 -5.68 -3.73 11.66
C GLN A 560 -5.55 -5.20 12.07
N ILE A 561 -6.65 -5.94 12.05
CA ILE A 561 -6.66 -7.37 12.39
C ILE A 561 -6.57 -8.20 11.11
N ASN A 562 -5.53 -9.04 11.01
CA ASN A 562 -5.21 -9.88 9.87
C ASN A 562 -5.28 -9.13 8.51
N PRO A 563 -4.58 -8.00 8.34
CA PRO A 563 -4.59 -7.29 7.07
C PRO A 563 -4.08 -8.19 5.93
N PRO A 564 -4.59 -8.00 4.70
CA PRO A 564 -4.15 -8.78 3.56
C PRO A 564 -2.68 -8.49 3.23
N GLY A 565 -1.95 -9.51 2.77
CA GLY A 565 -0.50 -9.41 2.55
C GLY A 565 -0.08 -8.34 1.53
N TRP A 566 -0.93 -7.99 0.55
CA TRP A 566 -0.66 -6.92 -0.40
C TRP A 566 -0.62 -5.54 0.27
N LEU A 567 -1.46 -5.31 1.30
CA LEU A 567 -1.48 -4.06 2.06
C LEU A 567 -0.18 -3.91 2.84
N MET A 568 0.23 -4.99 3.52
CA MET A 568 1.52 -5.05 4.22
C MET A 568 2.72 -4.92 3.26
N LEU A 569 2.57 -5.30 1.99
CA LEU A 569 3.60 -5.17 0.94
C LEU A 569 3.71 -3.72 0.44
N LEU A 570 2.58 -3.03 0.24
CA LEU A 570 2.58 -1.60 -0.08
C LEU A 570 3.34 -0.82 0.99
N ASP A 571 3.13 -1.16 2.26
CA ASP A 571 3.82 -0.55 3.39
C ASP A 571 5.34 -0.77 3.36
N GLN A 572 5.82 -1.83 2.72
CA GLN A 572 7.24 -2.16 2.61
C GLN A 572 7.90 -1.54 1.37
N VAL A 573 7.18 -1.46 0.24
CA VAL A 573 7.68 -0.93 -1.03
C VAL A 573 7.76 0.60 -1.03
N LEU A 574 6.96 1.26 -0.19
CA LEU A 574 6.95 2.72 -0.06
C LEU A 574 8.09 3.27 0.81
N CYS A 575 8.87 2.42 1.48
CA CYS A 575 10.17 2.80 2.06
C CYS A 575 11.17 3.04 0.92
N ARG A 576 11.63 4.29 0.75
CA ARG A 576 12.64 4.62 -0.26
C ARG A 576 13.96 3.88 0.05
N PRO A 577 14.63 3.30 -0.96
CA PRO A 577 15.91 2.61 -0.76
C PRO A 577 17.03 3.52 -0.24
N GLU A 578 16.91 4.85 -0.38
CA GLU A 578 17.87 5.83 0.13
C GLU A 578 17.83 6.00 1.67
N GLN A 579 16.90 5.36 2.38
CA GLN A 579 16.75 5.49 3.83
C GLN A 579 17.07 4.22 4.61
N VAL A 580 17.50 3.11 3.97
CA VAL A 580 17.60 1.80 4.64
C VAL A 580 18.57 1.82 5.84
N GLU A 581 19.64 2.61 5.79
CA GLU A 581 20.66 2.68 6.86
C GLU A 581 20.26 3.64 8.01
N GLU A 582 19.55 4.73 7.71
CA GLU A 582 18.99 5.66 8.71
C GLU A 582 17.72 5.06 9.36
N ALA A 583 16.91 4.36 8.56
CA ALA A 583 15.78 3.56 8.98
C ALA A 583 16.23 2.48 9.99
N LEU A 584 17.29 1.73 9.70
CA LEU A 584 17.80 0.71 10.63
C LEU A 584 18.13 1.25 12.04
N ARG A 585 18.57 2.51 12.18
CA ARG A 585 18.78 3.16 13.48
C ARG A 585 17.49 3.65 14.13
N GLN A 586 16.55 4.20 13.35
CA GLN A 586 15.24 4.64 13.83
C GLN A 586 14.31 3.46 14.20
N HIS A 587 14.42 2.32 13.51
CA HIS A 587 13.55 1.14 13.68
C HIS A 587 13.82 0.37 14.99
N VAL A 588 14.95 0.61 15.66
CA VAL A 588 15.23 0.06 16.99
C VAL A 588 14.31 0.67 18.04
N ASP A 589 13.95 1.95 17.91
CA ASP A 589 13.01 2.60 18.83
C ASP A 589 11.58 2.12 18.63
N ASP A 590 11.18 1.86 17.38
CA ASP A 590 9.88 1.29 17.01
C ASP A 590 9.71 -0.16 17.47
N HIS A 591 10.82 -0.87 17.71
CA HIS A 591 10.79 -2.22 18.28
C HIS A 591 10.55 -2.21 19.79
N LYS A 592 10.97 -1.16 20.53
CA LYS A 592 10.88 -1.14 22.00
C LYS A 592 9.44 -1.33 22.50
N MET A 593 9.30 -1.99 23.65
CA MET A 593 7.98 -2.23 24.27
C MET A 593 7.19 -0.93 24.51
N LYS A 594 7.88 0.18 24.82
CA LYS A 594 7.27 1.52 24.95
C LYS A 594 6.52 1.98 23.70
N ALA A 595 7.05 1.67 22.50
CA ALA A 595 6.40 2.02 21.24
C ALA A 595 5.09 1.23 21.07
N TYR A 596 5.11 -0.08 21.34
CA TYR A 596 3.91 -0.93 21.32
C TYR A 596 2.86 -0.50 22.36
N ILE A 597 3.28 -0.13 23.57
CA ILE A 597 2.37 0.41 24.61
C ILE A 597 1.72 1.71 24.15
N SER A 598 2.49 2.61 23.55
CA SER A 598 1.98 3.87 22.98
C SER A 598 0.95 3.62 21.90
N LEU A 599 1.25 2.73 20.94
CA LEU A 599 0.35 2.37 19.84
C LEU A 599 -0.96 1.75 20.34
N LEU A 600 -0.90 0.85 21.34
CA LEU A 600 -2.07 0.25 21.97
C LEU A 600 -2.91 1.26 22.76
N ALA A 601 -2.27 2.16 23.49
CA ALA A 601 -2.95 3.18 24.29
C ALA A 601 -3.72 4.17 23.40
N LYS A 602 -3.24 4.46 22.18
CA LYS A 602 -3.95 5.31 21.20
C LYS A 602 -5.26 4.70 20.69
N GLN A 603 -5.45 3.40 20.86
CA GLN A 603 -6.67 2.71 20.41
C GLN A 603 -7.75 2.58 21.50
N HIS A 604 -7.46 3.04 22.72
CA HIS A 604 -8.36 2.99 23.88
C HIS A 604 -9.12 4.30 24.08
#